data_AF-A0A965M9H6-F1
#
_entry.id   AF-A0A965M9H6-F1
#
_cell.length_a   1.000
_cell.length_b   1.000
_cell.length_c   1.000
_cell.angle_alpha   90.00
_cell.angle_beta   90.00
_cell.angle_gamma   90.00
#
_symmetry.space_group_name_H-M   'P 1'
#
loop_
_entity.id
_entity.type
_entity.pdbx_description
1 polymer ?
#
loop_
_entity_poly.entity_id
_entity_poly.type
_entity_poly.pdbx_seq_one_letter_code
_entity_poly.pdbx_strand_id
1 'polypeptide(L)'
;MGKGEERQERGQGWTRRFAKISERVHDRPMRWAILLLAGVSLFRCVRPWVGGPENFSPLAALALCGSLYFPRPWSWAGPLLALLASDIFLNLHYGLAPVTSGTVLAAFSYLLIWALGERLAGRLSWRGWLGGSLVSTLLFYGVTNSGAWWTIPIYEKSWAGWLQALTTGIPGYPPTWTFLRSSLISDLLFTGLFLAGVASSAGKAAGKVRPVWGVAPVR
;
A
#
# COMPACT_ATOMS: atom_id res chain seq x y z
N MET A 1 25.47 -10.13 -28.20
CA MET A 1 25.73 -9.16 -27.10
C MET A 1 24.66 -8.08 -26.93
N GLY A 2 23.82 -7.74 -27.91
CA GLY A 2 22.94 -6.54 -27.82
C GLY A 2 21.66 -6.60 -26.98
N LYS A 3 21.08 -7.76 -26.65
CA LYS A 3 19.79 -7.81 -25.89
C LYS A 3 19.94 -7.46 -24.39
N GLY A 4 21.14 -7.63 -23.82
CA GLY A 4 21.42 -7.37 -22.40
C GLY A 4 21.58 -5.87 -22.12
N GLU A 5 22.40 -5.19 -22.91
CA GLU A 5 22.67 -3.76 -22.80
C GLU A 5 21.41 -2.91 -23.03
N GLU A 6 20.60 -3.25 -24.04
CA GLU A 6 19.36 -2.54 -24.35
C GLU A 6 18.28 -2.67 -23.24
N ARG A 7 18.29 -3.76 -22.48
CA ARG A 7 17.42 -3.96 -21.30
C ARG A 7 17.93 -3.16 -20.10
N GLN A 8 19.25 -3.07 -19.98
CA GLN A 8 19.94 -2.39 -18.89
C GLN A 8 19.84 -0.87 -19.04
N GLU A 9 19.99 -0.32 -20.26
CA GLU A 9 19.75 1.08 -20.58
C GLU A 9 18.29 1.48 -20.41
N ARG A 10 17.33 0.66 -20.86
CA ARG A 10 15.90 0.90 -20.61
C ARG A 10 15.57 0.90 -19.12
N GLY A 11 16.16 -0.01 -18.35
CA GLY A 11 16.01 -0.06 -16.89
C GLY A 11 16.55 1.19 -16.18
N GLN A 12 17.71 1.69 -16.62
CA GLN A 12 18.34 2.91 -16.09
C GLN A 12 17.62 4.20 -16.51
N GLY A 13 17.10 4.25 -17.74
CA GLY A 13 16.27 5.36 -18.22
C GLY A 13 14.94 5.45 -17.46
N TRP A 14 14.35 4.30 -17.12
CA TRP A 14 13.14 4.21 -16.31
C TRP A 14 13.38 4.74 -14.89
N THR A 15 14.41 4.28 -14.18
CA THR A 15 14.74 4.76 -12.83
C THR A 15 15.01 6.27 -12.78
N ARG A 16 15.78 6.83 -13.73
CA ARG A 16 16.06 8.28 -13.80
C ARG A 16 14.82 9.12 -14.07
N ARG A 17 13.94 8.69 -14.99
CA ARG A 17 12.69 9.38 -15.28
C ARG A 17 11.76 9.38 -14.06
N PHE A 18 11.71 8.27 -13.33
CA PHE A 18 10.89 8.12 -12.13
C PHE A 18 11.38 8.93 -10.93
N ALA A 19 12.69 9.02 -10.69
CA ALA A 19 13.25 9.88 -9.65
C ALA A 19 12.81 11.36 -9.83
N LYS A 20 12.90 11.88 -11.06
CA LYS A 20 12.46 13.23 -11.42
C LYS A 20 10.93 13.44 -11.36
N ILE A 21 10.16 12.38 -11.19
CA ILE A 21 8.70 12.43 -11.01
C ILE A 21 8.36 12.40 -9.54
N SER A 22 9.05 11.56 -8.76
CA SER A 22 8.93 11.57 -7.30
C SER A 22 9.11 12.98 -6.75
N GLU A 23 10.15 13.68 -7.18
CA GLU A 23 10.39 15.10 -6.81
C GLU A 23 9.21 16.01 -7.21
N ARG A 24 8.64 15.84 -8.40
CA ARG A 24 7.50 16.66 -8.86
C ARG A 24 6.15 16.27 -8.27
N VAL A 25 6.00 15.04 -7.77
CA VAL A 25 4.79 14.61 -7.08
C VAL A 25 4.72 15.29 -5.70
N HIS A 26 5.87 15.52 -5.06
CA HIS A 26 5.94 16.37 -3.86
C HIS A 26 5.45 17.80 -4.09
N ASP A 27 5.54 18.32 -5.31
CA ASP A 27 5.04 19.67 -5.67
C ASP A 27 3.53 19.72 -6.01
N ARG A 28 2.80 18.60 -5.99
CA ARG A 28 1.37 18.59 -6.31
C ARG A 28 0.51 18.95 -5.10
N PRO A 29 -0.67 19.59 -5.31
CA PRO A 29 -1.50 20.01 -4.19
C PRO A 29 -2.04 18.80 -3.41
N MET A 30 -1.75 18.79 -2.10
CA MET A 30 -2.13 17.78 -1.10
C MET A 30 -3.62 17.39 -1.12
N ARG A 31 -4.49 18.22 -1.71
CA ARG A 31 -5.94 17.96 -1.85
C ARG A 31 -6.25 16.58 -2.46
N TRP A 32 -5.50 16.10 -3.44
CA TRP A 32 -5.75 14.78 -4.03
C TRP A 32 -5.36 13.63 -3.12
N ALA A 33 -4.30 13.81 -2.33
CA ALA A 33 -3.91 12.86 -1.30
C ALA A 33 -5.00 12.73 -0.24
N ILE A 34 -5.53 13.87 0.21
CA ILE A 34 -6.61 13.94 1.20
C ILE A 34 -7.87 13.27 0.66
N LEU A 35 -8.28 13.57 -0.58
CA LEU A 35 -9.45 12.94 -1.19
C LEU A 35 -9.29 11.41 -1.32
N LEU A 36 -8.09 10.95 -1.70
CA LEU A 36 -7.80 9.53 -1.78
C LEU A 36 -7.87 8.88 -0.39
N LEU A 37 -7.19 9.43 0.62
CA LEU A 37 -7.21 8.93 2.00
C LEU A 37 -8.65 8.90 2.57
N ALA A 38 -9.40 9.99 2.38
CA ALA A 38 -10.79 10.08 2.81
C ALA A 38 -11.67 9.05 2.10
N GLY A 39 -11.51 8.89 0.78
CA GLY A 39 -12.25 7.89 0.00
C GLY A 39 -11.96 6.46 0.45
N VAL A 40 -10.71 6.13 0.77
CA VAL A 40 -10.33 4.81 1.28
C VAL A 40 -10.89 4.56 2.68
N SER A 41 -10.78 5.52 3.59
CA SER A 41 -11.35 5.42 4.93
C SER A 41 -12.87 5.27 4.86
N LEU A 42 -13.55 6.07 4.03
CA LEU A 42 -14.99 5.97 3.81
C LEU A 42 -15.38 4.61 3.24
N PHE A 43 -14.65 4.10 2.24
CA PHE A 43 -14.88 2.78 1.67
C PHE A 43 -14.82 1.68 2.73
N ARG A 44 -13.78 1.70 3.59
CA ARG A 44 -13.67 0.76 4.73
C ARG A 44 -14.85 0.88 5.68
N CYS A 45 -15.27 2.11 5.99
CA CYS A 45 -16.38 2.36 6.91
C CYS A 45 -17.73 1.96 6.33
N VAL A 46 -17.99 2.10 5.03
CA VAL A 46 -19.29 1.74 4.42
C VAL A 46 -19.42 0.23 4.17
N ARG A 47 -18.30 -0.48 4.13
CA ARG A 47 -18.21 -1.90 3.79
C ARG A 47 -19.14 -2.81 4.61
N PRO A 48 -19.29 -2.68 5.95
CA PRO A 48 -20.19 -3.52 6.73
C PRO A 48 -21.65 -3.55 6.23
N TRP A 49 -22.11 -2.50 5.54
CA TRP A 49 -23.47 -2.40 4.99
C TRP A 49 -23.59 -2.88 3.54
N VAL A 50 -22.51 -2.80 2.77
CA VAL A 50 -22.52 -3.14 1.32
C VAL A 50 -22.04 -4.56 1.06
N GLY A 51 -21.38 -5.19 2.03
CA GLY A 51 -20.82 -6.53 1.90
C GLY A 51 -19.55 -6.57 1.04
N GLY A 52 -19.19 -7.75 0.56
CA GLY A 52 -17.98 -8.00 -0.24
C GLY A 52 -16.89 -8.76 0.51
N PRO A 53 -15.68 -8.92 -0.08
CA PRO A 53 -14.60 -9.70 0.51
C PRO A 53 -13.90 -9.01 1.70
N GLU A 54 -13.63 -9.77 2.77
CA GLU A 54 -13.00 -9.25 3.99
C GLU A 54 -11.59 -8.75 3.75
N ASN A 55 -11.18 -7.66 4.41
CA ASN A 55 -9.87 -7.03 4.25
C ASN A 55 -9.47 -6.67 2.81
N PHE A 56 -10.41 -6.54 1.88
CA PHE A 56 -10.16 -5.95 0.58
C PHE A 56 -10.07 -4.42 0.72
N SER A 57 -8.88 -3.84 0.57
CA SER A 57 -8.66 -2.42 0.81
C SER A 57 -7.39 -1.93 0.10
N PRO A 58 -7.35 -0.69 -0.42
CA PRO A 58 -6.13 -0.09 -0.98
C PRO A 58 -5.15 0.41 0.08
N LEU A 59 -5.48 0.30 1.37
CA LEU A 59 -4.78 1.05 2.42
C LEU A 59 -3.35 0.54 2.68
N ALA A 60 -3.09 -0.77 2.64
CA ALA A 60 -1.72 -1.29 2.79
C ALA A 60 -0.87 -1.01 1.55
N ALA A 61 -1.43 -1.13 0.34
CA ALA A 61 -0.79 -0.62 -0.87
C ALA A 61 -0.47 0.88 -0.78
N LEU A 62 -1.34 1.68 -0.17
CA LEU A 62 -1.10 3.11 0.04
C LEU A 62 -0.02 3.38 1.07
N ALA A 63 0.08 2.57 2.13
CA ALA A 63 1.19 2.64 3.08
C ALA A 63 2.53 2.31 2.40
N LEU A 64 2.55 1.28 1.54
CA LEU A 64 3.73 0.88 0.78
C LEU A 64 4.13 1.97 -0.22
N CYS A 65 3.19 2.40 -1.07
CA CYS A 65 3.42 3.40 -2.12
C CYS A 65 3.44 4.84 -1.61
N GLY A 66 3.09 5.10 -0.35
CA GLY A 66 3.01 6.45 0.21
C GLY A 66 4.31 7.23 0.10
N SER A 67 5.46 6.55 0.14
CA SER A 67 6.79 7.13 -0.06
C SER A 67 6.99 7.74 -1.46
N LEU A 68 6.25 7.28 -2.47
CA LEU A 68 6.31 7.80 -3.84
C LEU A 68 5.39 9.00 -4.06
N TYR A 69 4.36 9.13 -3.23
CA TYR A 69 3.22 10.02 -3.49
C TYR A 69 3.12 11.20 -2.55
N PHE A 70 3.59 11.05 -1.32
CA PHE A 70 3.41 12.07 -0.31
C PHE A 70 4.78 12.53 0.22
N PRO A 71 4.93 13.83 0.50
CA PRO A 71 6.10 14.31 1.24
C PRO A 71 6.02 13.81 2.70
N ARG A 72 7.16 13.76 3.39
CA ARG A 72 7.14 13.59 4.85
C ARG A 72 6.49 14.82 5.52
N PRO A 73 5.77 14.65 6.64
CA PRO A 73 5.51 13.37 7.33
C PRO A 73 4.32 12.57 6.76
N TRP A 74 3.62 13.09 5.75
CA TRP A 74 2.38 12.51 5.23
C TRP A 74 2.56 11.16 4.52
N SER A 75 3.78 10.81 4.07
CA SER A 75 4.09 9.49 3.48
C SER A 75 3.80 8.31 4.40
N TRP A 76 3.96 8.48 5.71
CA TRP A 76 3.59 7.46 6.70
C TRP A 76 2.34 7.87 7.49
N ALA A 77 2.21 9.15 7.83
CA ALA A 77 1.13 9.62 8.69
C ALA A 77 -0.23 9.50 8.01
N GLY A 78 -0.32 9.78 6.70
CA GLY A 78 -1.58 9.72 5.96
C GLY A 78 -2.24 8.33 6.02
N PRO A 79 -1.58 7.27 5.51
CA PRO A 79 -2.10 5.90 5.56
C PRO A 79 -2.39 5.41 6.98
N LEU A 80 -1.54 5.77 7.96
CA LEU A 80 -1.72 5.41 9.36
C LEU A 80 -2.95 6.08 9.98
N LEU A 81 -3.15 7.38 9.77
CA LEU A 81 -4.32 8.10 10.26
C LEU A 81 -5.61 7.57 9.62
N ALA A 82 -5.56 7.27 8.32
CA ALA A 82 -6.69 6.68 7.60
C ALA A 82 -7.06 5.29 8.15
N LEU A 83 -6.07 4.48 8.52
CA LEU A 83 -6.28 3.20 9.21
C LEU A 83 -6.94 3.44 10.57
N LEU A 84 -6.30 4.20 11.44
CA LEU A 84 -6.74 4.43 12.82
C LEU A 84 -8.15 5.01 12.89
N ALA A 85 -8.47 6.01 12.06
CA ALA A 85 -9.79 6.59 12.00
C ALA A 85 -10.85 5.57 11.56
N SER A 86 -10.54 4.76 10.53
CA SER A 86 -11.46 3.73 10.07
C SER A 86 -11.63 2.59 11.08
N ASP A 87 -10.56 2.19 11.77
CA ASP A 87 -10.59 1.12 12.77
C ASP A 87 -11.36 1.55 14.02
N ILE A 88 -11.23 2.80 14.47
CA ILE A 88 -12.05 3.34 15.56
C ILE A 88 -13.54 3.23 15.23
N PHE A 89 -13.92 3.65 14.02
CA PHE A 89 -15.30 3.55 13.57
C PHE A 89 -15.78 2.09 13.50
N LEU A 90 -14.99 1.21 12.89
CA LEU A 90 -15.33 -0.21 12.74
C LEU A 90 -15.42 -0.91 14.10
N ASN A 91 -14.49 -0.65 15.01
CA ASN A 91 -14.50 -1.21 16.36
C ASN A 91 -15.78 -0.80 17.10
N LEU A 92 -16.14 0.49 17.08
CA LEU A 92 -17.37 0.98 17.69
C LEU A 92 -18.61 0.36 17.05
N HIS A 93 -18.63 0.24 15.72
CA HIS A 93 -19.72 -0.42 15.00
C HIS A 93 -19.92 -1.88 15.44
N TYR A 94 -18.83 -2.61 15.69
CA TYR A 94 -18.85 -3.98 16.19
C TYR A 94 -18.95 -4.10 17.73
N GLY A 95 -19.17 -2.99 18.45
CA GLY A 95 -19.33 -2.99 19.91
C GLY A 95 -18.03 -3.23 20.69
N LEU A 96 -16.87 -3.01 20.08
CA LEU A 96 -15.54 -3.12 20.69
C LEU A 96 -15.07 -1.76 21.22
N ALA A 97 -14.03 -1.78 22.05
CA ALA A 97 -13.32 -0.55 22.44
C ALA A 97 -12.76 0.18 21.22
N PRO A 98 -12.73 1.53 21.20
CA PRO A 98 -12.24 2.31 20.05
C PRO A 98 -10.87 1.88 19.53
N VAL A 99 -9.98 1.49 20.44
CA VAL A 99 -8.65 0.97 20.12
C VAL A 99 -8.50 -0.40 20.76
N THR A 100 -8.21 -1.40 19.93
CA THR A 100 -7.97 -2.78 20.37
C THR A 100 -6.50 -3.18 20.16
N SER A 101 -6.09 -4.32 20.71
CA SER A 101 -4.79 -4.92 20.39
C SER A 101 -4.61 -5.13 18.89
N GLY A 102 -5.68 -5.50 18.17
CA GLY A 102 -5.70 -5.61 16.72
C GLY A 102 -5.39 -4.29 16.02
N THR A 103 -6.00 -3.18 16.46
CA THR A 103 -5.72 -1.84 15.93
C THR A 103 -4.26 -1.43 16.13
N VAL A 104 -3.68 -1.70 17.30
CA VAL A 104 -2.27 -1.39 17.59
C VAL A 104 -1.32 -2.20 16.70
N LEU A 105 -1.58 -3.50 16.53
CA LEU A 105 -0.76 -4.37 15.68
C LEU A 105 -0.91 -4.04 14.19
N ALA A 106 -2.10 -3.64 13.76
CA ALA A 106 -2.34 -3.15 12.41
C ALA A 106 -1.54 -1.86 12.18
N ALA A 107 -1.62 -0.88 13.08
CA ALA A 107 -0.84 0.36 13.03
C ALA A 107 0.67 0.10 12.96
N PHE A 108 1.17 -0.80 13.80
CA PHE A 108 2.58 -1.22 13.77
C PHE A 108 2.97 -1.85 12.42
N SER A 109 2.14 -2.75 11.90
CA SER A 109 2.37 -3.37 10.59
C SER A 109 2.43 -2.34 9.46
N TYR A 110 1.59 -1.31 9.52
CA TYR A 110 1.56 -0.23 8.53
C TYR A 110 2.84 0.61 8.55
N LEU A 111 3.42 0.87 9.73
CA LEU A 111 4.72 1.53 9.83
C LEU A 111 5.84 0.67 9.21
N LEU A 112 5.82 -0.65 9.42
CA LEU A 112 6.78 -1.56 8.79
C LEU A 112 6.62 -1.60 7.27
N ILE A 113 5.38 -1.61 6.78
CA ILE A 113 5.05 -1.58 5.35
C ILE A 113 5.54 -0.26 4.72
N TRP A 114 5.29 0.87 5.36
CA TRP A 114 5.83 2.15 4.91
C TRP A 114 7.36 2.15 4.88
N ALA A 115 8.01 1.63 5.92
CA ALA A 115 9.47 1.55 5.97
C ALA A 115 10.04 0.67 4.84
N LEU A 116 9.34 -0.41 4.47
CA LEU A 116 9.67 -1.20 3.28
C LEU A 116 9.52 -0.36 2.01
N GLY A 117 8.44 0.40 1.88
CA GLY A 117 8.19 1.32 0.77
C GLY A 117 9.27 2.39 0.61
N GLU A 118 9.76 2.96 1.71
CA GLU A 118 10.88 3.92 1.70
C GLU A 118 12.17 3.28 1.19
N ARG A 119 12.46 2.04 1.61
CA ARG A 119 13.64 1.30 1.10
C ARG A 119 13.52 1.01 -0.39
N LEU A 120 12.33 0.67 -0.87
CA LEU A 120 12.06 0.39 -2.29
C LEU A 120 12.06 1.66 -3.15
N ALA A 121 11.76 2.83 -2.57
CA ALA A 121 11.78 4.11 -3.28
C ALA A 121 13.15 4.42 -3.89
N GLY A 122 14.24 3.96 -3.28
CA GLY A 122 15.60 4.13 -3.84
C GLY A 122 15.87 3.34 -5.13
N ARG A 123 15.06 2.31 -5.46
CA ARG A 123 15.24 1.46 -6.65
C ARG A 123 13.90 1.08 -7.27
N LEU A 124 13.27 2.08 -7.88
CA LEU A 124 11.99 1.92 -8.58
C LEU A 124 12.09 0.84 -9.67
N SER A 125 11.37 -0.26 -9.47
CA SER A 125 11.12 -1.33 -10.47
C SER A 125 9.76 -1.98 -10.25
N TRP A 126 8.97 -2.25 -11.30
CA TRP A 126 7.67 -2.93 -11.16
C TRP A 126 7.78 -4.24 -10.37
N ARG A 127 8.81 -5.05 -10.66
CA ARG A 127 9.08 -6.29 -9.95
C ARG A 127 9.33 -6.07 -8.46
N GLY A 128 10.15 -5.09 -8.11
CA GLY A 128 10.46 -4.78 -6.71
C GLY A 128 9.25 -4.31 -5.93
N TRP A 129 8.39 -3.51 -6.53
CA TRP A 129 7.19 -2.97 -5.86
C TRP A 129 6.06 -4.00 -5.73
N LEU A 130 5.82 -4.82 -6.76
CA LEU A 130 4.88 -5.94 -6.65
C LEU A 130 5.37 -7.01 -5.66
N GLY A 131 6.68 -7.29 -5.65
CA GLY A 131 7.29 -8.13 -4.61
C GLY A 131 7.17 -7.51 -3.21
N GLY A 132 7.35 -6.20 -3.10
CA GLY A 132 7.11 -5.44 -1.87
C GLY A 132 5.68 -5.57 -1.38
N SER A 133 4.70 -5.47 -2.27
CA SER A 133 3.27 -5.64 -1.95
C SER A 133 2.95 -7.04 -1.44
N LEU A 134 3.52 -8.09 -2.04
CA LEU A 134 3.41 -9.45 -1.51
C LEU A 134 3.98 -9.55 -0.10
N VAL A 135 5.19 -9.02 0.14
CA VAL A 135 5.83 -9.02 1.47
C VAL A 135 5.00 -8.24 2.47
N SER A 136 4.47 -7.07 2.10
CA SER A 136 3.59 -6.25 2.94
C SER A 136 2.33 -7.00 3.36
N THR A 137 1.68 -7.68 2.41
CA THR A 137 0.48 -8.48 2.67
C THR A 137 0.78 -9.59 3.69
N LEU A 138 1.85 -10.35 3.44
CA LEU A 138 2.26 -11.45 4.32
C LEU A 138 2.69 -10.96 5.70
N LEU A 139 3.38 -9.82 5.78
CA LEU A 139 3.79 -9.19 7.02
C LEU A 139 2.56 -8.78 7.85
N PHE A 140 1.63 -8.04 7.25
CA PHE A 140 0.40 -7.62 7.93
C PHE A 140 -0.39 -8.84 8.43
N TYR A 141 -0.58 -9.83 7.56
CA TYR A 141 -1.29 -11.06 7.89
C TYR A 141 -0.62 -11.83 9.04
N GLY A 142 0.69 -12.04 8.95
CA GLY A 142 1.45 -12.76 9.96
C GLY A 142 1.43 -12.06 11.32
N VAL A 143 1.66 -10.74 11.35
CA VAL A 143 1.68 -9.96 12.60
C VAL A 143 0.31 -9.95 13.26
N THR A 144 -0.75 -9.64 12.51
CA THR A 144 -2.10 -9.52 13.07
C THR A 144 -2.66 -10.85 13.55
N ASN A 145 -2.46 -11.95 12.81
CA ASN A 145 -2.91 -13.28 13.24
C ASN A 145 -2.06 -13.84 14.38
N SER A 146 -0.75 -13.58 14.40
CA SER A 146 0.09 -13.96 15.55
C SER A 146 -0.32 -13.21 16.81
N GLY A 147 -0.70 -11.94 16.69
CA GLY A 147 -1.26 -11.17 17.79
C GLY A 147 -2.63 -11.68 18.25
N ALA A 148 -3.50 -12.06 17.32
CA ALA A 148 -4.79 -12.69 17.64
C ALA A 148 -4.56 -14.01 18.38
N TRP A 149 -3.65 -14.86 17.88
CA TRP A 149 -3.22 -16.08 18.56
C TRP A 149 -2.72 -15.81 19.98
N TRP A 150 -1.92 -14.76 20.18
CA TRP A 150 -1.37 -14.42 21.50
C TRP A 150 -2.43 -13.88 22.47
N THR A 151 -3.33 -13.03 21.99
CA THR A 151 -4.21 -12.22 22.86
C THR A 151 -5.61 -12.80 23.03
N ILE A 152 -6.13 -13.56 22.07
CA ILE A 152 -7.48 -14.11 22.15
C ILE A 152 -7.42 -15.45 22.89
N PRO A 153 -8.15 -15.64 24.01
CA PRO A 153 -8.07 -16.85 24.84
C PRO A 153 -8.49 -18.14 24.12
N ILE A 154 -9.33 -18.04 23.09
CA ILE A 154 -9.86 -19.22 22.37
C ILE A 154 -8.77 -19.99 21.61
N TYR A 155 -7.67 -19.33 21.24
CA TYR A 155 -6.57 -20.01 20.60
C TYR A 155 -5.69 -20.69 21.63
N GLU A 156 -5.45 -21.99 21.43
CA GLU A 156 -4.45 -22.74 22.17
C GLU A 156 -3.06 -22.10 22.00
N LYS A 157 -2.31 -21.89 23.09
CA LYS A 157 -0.97 -21.29 23.04
C LYS A 157 0.11 -22.31 22.66
N SER A 158 -0.13 -22.98 21.55
CA SER A 158 0.76 -23.97 20.95
C SER A 158 0.95 -23.68 19.46
N TRP A 159 1.85 -24.44 18.83
CA TRP A 159 2.05 -24.39 17.38
C TRP A 159 0.76 -24.67 16.59
N ALA A 160 -0.05 -25.63 17.06
CA ALA A 160 -1.32 -25.97 16.43
C ALA A 160 -2.30 -24.80 16.48
N GLY A 161 -2.42 -24.13 17.64
CA GLY A 161 -3.28 -22.95 17.77
C GLY A 161 -2.79 -21.75 16.95
N TRP A 162 -1.47 -21.61 16.75
CA TRP A 162 -0.92 -20.58 15.86
C TRP A 162 -1.24 -20.88 14.38
N LEU A 163 -1.11 -22.13 13.95
CA LEU A 163 -1.54 -22.56 12.62
C LEU A 163 -3.04 -22.39 12.41
N GLN A 164 -3.85 -22.68 13.43
CA GLN A 164 -5.29 -22.40 13.41
C GLN A 164 -5.54 -20.92 13.17
N ALA A 165 -4.90 -20.02 13.93
CA ALA A 165 -5.03 -18.58 13.74
C ALA A 165 -4.62 -18.13 12.34
N LEU A 166 -3.62 -18.77 11.72
CA LEU A 166 -3.17 -18.46 10.35
C LEU A 166 -3.99 -19.12 9.24
N THR A 167 -4.96 -19.99 9.53
CA THR A 167 -5.70 -20.73 8.50
C THR A 167 -7.21 -20.65 8.69
N THR A 168 -7.75 -21.41 9.63
CA THR A 168 -9.19 -21.56 9.86
C THR A 168 -9.75 -20.49 10.79
N GLY A 169 -8.91 -19.87 11.61
CA GLY A 169 -9.33 -18.84 12.55
C GLY A 169 -10.24 -19.37 13.66
N ILE A 170 -11.13 -18.49 14.13
CA ILE A 170 -12.12 -18.82 15.17
C ILE A 170 -13.30 -19.53 14.52
N PRO A 171 -13.73 -20.71 15.01
CA PRO A 171 -14.92 -21.39 14.53
C PRO A 171 -16.16 -20.49 14.56
N GLY A 172 -16.97 -20.53 13.49
CA GLY A 172 -18.14 -19.67 13.34
C GLY A 172 -17.87 -18.34 12.62
N TYR A 173 -16.60 -18.00 12.38
CA TYR A 173 -16.20 -16.86 11.54
C TYR A 173 -15.60 -17.35 10.21
N PRO A 174 -15.52 -16.50 9.18
CA PRO A 174 -14.81 -16.83 7.95
C PRO A 174 -13.36 -17.24 8.25
N PRO A 175 -12.80 -18.23 7.53
CA PRO A 175 -11.41 -18.65 7.71
C PRO A 175 -10.42 -17.51 7.46
N THR A 176 -9.40 -17.37 8.31
CA THR A 176 -8.42 -16.26 8.22
C THR A 176 -7.67 -16.24 6.89
N TRP A 177 -7.44 -17.39 6.24
CA TRP A 177 -6.82 -17.44 4.92
C TRP A 177 -7.61 -16.68 3.84
N THR A 178 -8.93 -16.53 3.99
CA THR A 178 -9.76 -15.77 3.03
C THR A 178 -9.48 -14.27 3.09
N PHE A 179 -9.09 -13.77 4.26
CA PHE A 179 -8.64 -12.40 4.45
C PHE A 179 -7.29 -12.20 3.77
N LEU A 180 -6.35 -13.15 3.93
CA LEU A 180 -5.05 -13.12 3.22
C LEU A 180 -5.26 -13.06 1.70
N ARG A 181 -6.12 -13.92 1.16
CA ARG A 181 -6.44 -13.93 -0.27
C ARG A 181 -6.96 -12.57 -0.72
N SER A 182 -7.92 -12.01 0.01
CA SER A 182 -8.55 -10.74 -0.34
C SER A 182 -7.58 -9.56 -0.26
N SER A 183 -6.76 -9.51 0.79
CA SER A 183 -5.69 -8.50 0.93
C SER A 183 -4.64 -8.64 -0.16
N LEU A 184 -4.22 -9.86 -0.51
CA LEU A 184 -3.24 -10.07 -1.57
C LEU A 184 -3.75 -9.55 -2.92
N ILE A 185 -5.01 -9.83 -3.25
CA ILE A 185 -5.63 -9.35 -4.49
C ILE A 185 -5.70 -7.83 -4.48
N SER A 186 -6.23 -7.22 -3.40
CA SER A 186 -6.33 -5.76 -3.34
C SER A 186 -4.96 -5.08 -3.35
N ASP A 187 -4.01 -5.56 -2.56
CA ASP A 187 -2.71 -4.93 -2.42
C ASP A 187 -1.92 -4.98 -3.72
N LEU A 188 -1.92 -6.11 -4.43
CA LEU A 188 -1.30 -6.20 -5.76
C LEU A 188 -1.99 -5.32 -6.78
N LEU A 189 -3.33 -5.32 -6.81
CA LEU A 189 -4.12 -4.50 -7.72
C LEU A 189 -3.83 -3.01 -7.52
N PHE A 190 -3.97 -2.52 -6.29
CA PHE A 190 -3.80 -1.10 -5.99
C PHE A 190 -2.35 -0.66 -6.08
N THR A 191 -1.39 -1.49 -5.68
CA THR A 191 0.04 -1.22 -5.94
C THR A 191 0.29 -1.08 -7.44
N GLY A 192 -0.24 -1.99 -8.26
CA GLY A 192 -0.14 -1.91 -9.72
C GLY A 192 -0.74 -0.62 -10.28
N LEU A 193 -1.93 -0.23 -9.83
CA LEU A 193 -2.60 1.01 -10.22
C LEU A 193 -1.79 2.24 -9.80
N PHE A 194 -1.23 2.25 -8.59
CA PHE A 194 -0.34 3.30 -8.13
C PHE A 194 0.93 3.36 -8.98
N LEU A 195 1.59 2.26 -9.29
CA LEU A 195 2.77 2.29 -10.17
C LEU A 195 2.42 2.78 -11.59
N ALA A 196 1.27 2.38 -12.13
CA ALA A 196 0.79 2.84 -13.43
C ALA A 196 0.48 4.35 -13.43
N GLY A 197 -0.04 4.88 -12.32
CA GLY A 197 -0.25 6.31 -12.10
C GLY A 197 1.05 7.13 -12.13
N VAL A 198 2.10 6.63 -11.47
CA VAL A 198 3.44 7.25 -11.52
C VAL A 198 3.98 7.18 -12.96
N ALA A 199 3.89 6.02 -13.61
CA ALA A 199 4.35 5.81 -14.98
C ALA A 199 3.65 6.74 -16.00
N SER A 200 2.34 6.91 -15.88
CA SER A 200 1.55 7.75 -16.79
C SER A 200 1.87 9.23 -16.60
N SER A 201 2.13 9.65 -15.36
CA SER A 201 2.58 11.01 -15.04
C SER A 201 3.97 11.28 -15.63
N ALA A 202 4.81 10.25 -15.76
CA ALA A 202 6.10 10.30 -16.47
C ALA A 202 5.98 10.67 -17.94
N GLY A 203 5.14 9.93 -18.67
CA GLY A 203 4.99 10.06 -20.11
C GLY A 203 4.46 11.45 -20.50
N LYS A 204 3.48 11.96 -19.74
CA LYS A 204 2.90 13.29 -19.95
C LYS A 204 3.89 14.43 -19.67
N ALA A 205 4.82 14.25 -18.74
CA ALA A 205 5.85 15.24 -18.43
C ALA A 205 6.97 15.27 -19.48
N ALA A 206 7.31 14.13 -20.08
CA ALA A 206 8.29 14.04 -21.17
C ALA A 206 7.76 14.64 -22.48
N GLY A 207 6.46 14.49 -22.78
CA GLY A 207 5.83 15.08 -23.96
C GLY A 207 5.61 16.59 -23.90
N LYS A 208 5.82 17.24 -22.74
CA LYS A 208 5.70 18.70 -22.56
C LYS A 208 7.03 19.46 -22.71
N VAL A 209 8.13 18.78 -23.02
CA VAL A 209 9.37 19.46 -23.44
C VAL A 209 9.14 19.97 -24.85
N ARG A 210 8.70 21.23 -24.98
CA ARG A 210 8.66 21.94 -26.27
C ARG A 210 10.08 21.93 -26.85
N PRO A 211 10.29 21.56 -28.13
CA PRO A 211 11.59 21.73 -28.75
C PRO A 211 11.88 23.23 -28.77
N VAL A 212 12.88 23.66 -28.01
CA VAL A 212 13.46 25.00 -28.15
C VAL A 212 14.40 24.94 -29.35
N TRP A 213 13.82 25.00 -30.54
CA TRP A 213 14.56 25.30 -31.76
C TRP A 213 13.78 26.37 -32.52
N GLY A 214 14.04 27.61 -32.15
CA GLY A 214 13.72 28.80 -32.93
C GLY A 214 15.01 29.56 -33.21
N VAL A 215 15.92 28.96 -33.99
CA VAL A 215 16.98 29.70 -34.67
C VAL A 215 16.70 29.56 -36.16
N ALA A 216 16.19 30.64 -36.74
CA ALA A 216 15.97 30.74 -38.18
C ALA A 216 17.33 30.79 -38.91
N PRO A 217 17.44 30.24 -40.13
CA PRO A 217 18.67 30.36 -40.91
C PRO A 217 18.84 31.80 -41.38
N VAL A 218 19.98 32.40 -41.03
CA VAL A 218 20.44 33.66 -41.63
C VAL A 218 20.82 33.34 -43.09
N ARG A 219 20.16 34.03 -44.04
CA ARG A 219 20.55 34.07 -45.45
C ARG A 219 21.66 35.08 -45.66
#